data_AF-A0A7C8ZBU7-F1
#
_entry.id   AF-A0A7C8ZBU7-F1
#
_cell.length_a   1.000
_cell.length_b   1.000
_cell.length_c   1.000
_cell.angle_alpha   90.00
_cell.angle_beta   90.00
_cell.angle_gamma   90.00
#
_symmetry.space_group_name_H-M   'P 1'
#
loop_
_entity.id
_entity.type
_entity.pdbx_description
1 polymer ?
#
loop_
_entity_poly.entity_id
_entity_poly.type
_entity_poly.pdbx_seq_one_letter_code
_entity_poly.pdbx_strand_id
1 'polypeptide(L)'
;AKSAQMSAKVAKLGLSAVLAYGLFDGFTYTTFFVLAFLGYEKSTGKNPAANLQALVGIVLLMWTGNNVTRPFRVAGAAALAPVIDKGLRKIQKVLNLPSLVYSFALVVGIVAATCLTVVGLLIPSRWENR
;
A
#
# COMPACT_ATOMS: atom_id res chain seq x y z
N ALA A 1 -25.23 27.44 -1.01
CA ALA A 1 -25.50 26.26 -0.16
C ALA A 1 -25.28 24.91 -0.88
N LYS A 2 -25.92 24.65 -2.04
CA LYS A 2 -25.77 23.38 -2.79
C LYS A 2 -24.33 23.08 -3.28
N SER A 3 -23.58 24.10 -3.72
CA SER A 3 -22.19 23.94 -4.19
C SER A 3 -21.25 23.46 -3.08
N ALA A 4 -21.30 24.07 -1.89
CA ALA A 4 -20.47 23.69 -0.75
C ALA A 4 -20.72 22.24 -0.27
N GLN A 5 -21.98 21.79 -0.27
CA GLN A 5 -22.32 20.40 0.07
C GLN A 5 -21.83 19.40 -0.99
N MET A 6 -21.86 19.77 -2.27
CA MET A 6 -21.28 18.97 -3.35
C MET A 6 -19.76 18.85 -3.21
N SER A 7 -19.06 19.96 -2.97
CA SER A 7 -17.61 19.96 -2.76
C SER A 7 -17.20 19.10 -1.56
N ALA A 8 -17.94 19.15 -0.47
CA ALA A 8 -17.68 18.32 0.71
C ALA A 8 -17.88 16.82 0.43
N LYS A 9 -18.91 16.45 -0.35
CA LYS A 9 -19.11 15.05 -0.77
C LYS A 9 -18.00 14.58 -1.71
N VAL A 10 -17.58 15.40 -2.66
CA VAL A 10 -16.47 15.09 -3.59
C VAL A 10 -15.15 14.94 -2.84
N ALA A 11 -14.83 15.84 -1.91
CA ALA A 11 -13.62 15.75 -1.08
C ALA A 11 -13.60 14.45 -0.26
N LYS A 12 -14.76 14.06 0.29
CA LYS A 12 -14.89 12.81 1.03
C LYS A 12 -14.69 11.58 0.14
N LEU A 13 -15.36 11.53 -1.01
CA LEU A 13 -15.22 10.44 -1.99
C LEU A 13 -13.79 10.35 -2.52
N GLY A 14 -13.13 11.49 -2.73
CA GLY A 14 -11.72 11.57 -3.10
C GLY A 14 -10.82 10.95 -2.02
N LEU A 15 -11.05 11.25 -0.75
CA LEU A 15 -10.28 10.66 0.35
C LEU A 15 -10.46 9.14 0.44
N SER A 16 -11.69 8.65 0.26
CA SER A 16 -11.98 7.21 0.23
C SER A 16 -11.31 6.52 -0.95
N ALA A 17 -11.32 7.15 -2.13
CA ALA A 17 -10.70 6.62 -3.34
C ALA A 17 -9.17 6.59 -3.23
N VAL A 18 -8.56 7.64 -2.66
CA VAL A 18 -7.12 7.68 -2.38
C VAL A 18 -6.75 6.59 -1.37
N LEU A 19 -7.56 6.34 -0.33
CA LEU A 19 -7.28 5.26 0.63
C LEU A 19 -7.36 3.90 -0.04
N ALA A 20 -8.42 3.65 -0.79
CA ALA A 20 -8.64 2.39 -1.48
C ALA A 20 -7.48 2.11 -2.44
N TYR A 21 -7.09 3.12 -3.22
CA TYR A 21 -5.93 3.01 -4.11
C TYR A 21 -4.64 2.77 -3.32
N GLY A 22 -4.39 3.51 -2.24
CA GLY A 22 -3.19 3.36 -1.40
C GLY A 22 -3.08 1.98 -0.75
N LEU A 23 -4.19 1.37 -0.35
CA LEU A 23 -4.20 -0.02 0.16
C LEU A 23 -3.81 -1.02 -0.91
N PHE A 24 -4.38 -0.89 -2.12
CA PHE A 24 -4.03 -1.74 -3.25
C PHE A 24 -2.59 -1.53 -3.69
N ASP A 25 -2.13 -0.28 -3.73
CA ASP A 25 -0.78 0.11 -4.10
C ASP A 25 0.24 -0.46 -3.09
N GLY A 26 0.05 -0.23 -1.79
CA GLY A 26 0.90 -0.78 -0.74
C GLY A 26 0.96 -2.31 -0.78
N PHE A 27 -0.18 -2.98 -0.90
CA PHE A 27 -0.22 -4.45 -0.97
C PHE A 27 0.51 -5.01 -2.20
N THR A 28 0.28 -4.42 -3.37
CA THR A 28 0.91 -4.89 -4.62
C THR A 28 2.41 -4.60 -4.64
N TYR A 29 2.83 -3.39 -4.26
CA TYR A 29 4.25 -3.05 -4.16
C TYR A 29 4.99 -3.95 -3.17
N THR A 30 4.44 -4.16 -1.96
CA THR A 30 5.07 -5.05 -0.97
C THR A 30 5.12 -6.49 -1.50
N THR A 31 4.04 -7.01 -2.07
CA THR A 31 4.01 -8.38 -2.59
C THR A 31 5.01 -8.59 -3.73
N PHE A 32 5.04 -7.70 -4.72
CA PHE A 32 5.98 -7.81 -5.84
C PHE A 32 7.43 -7.62 -5.39
N PHE A 33 7.69 -6.72 -4.44
CA PHE A 33 9.01 -6.57 -3.85
C PHE A 33 9.47 -7.86 -3.17
N VAL A 34 8.64 -8.44 -2.30
CA VAL A 34 8.93 -9.68 -1.58
C VAL A 34 9.16 -10.84 -2.55
N LEU A 35 8.30 -11.00 -3.56
CA LEU A 35 8.44 -12.05 -4.57
C LEU A 35 9.72 -11.90 -5.40
N ALA A 36 10.04 -10.68 -5.84
CA ALA A 36 11.24 -10.43 -6.62
C ALA A 36 12.52 -10.59 -5.77
N PHE A 37 12.48 -10.16 -4.49
CA PHE A 37 13.59 -10.35 -3.55
C PHE A 37 13.84 -11.83 -3.26
N LEU A 38 12.80 -12.59 -2.87
CA LEU A 38 12.91 -14.01 -2.59
C LEU A 38 13.22 -14.84 -3.84
N GLY A 39 12.66 -14.46 -4.99
CA GLY A 39 12.95 -15.10 -6.28
C GLY A 39 14.42 -14.95 -6.68
N TYR A 40 14.99 -13.76 -6.46
CA TYR A 40 16.41 -13.52 -6.70
C TYR A 40 17.30 -14.32 -5.74
N GLU A 41 17.00 -14.29 -4.43
CA GLU A 41 17.74 -15.04 -3.41
C GLU A 41 17.72 -16.55 -3.71
N LYS A 42 16.56 -17.11 -4.04
CA LYS A 42 16.41 -18.54 -4.40
C LYS A 42 17.19 -18.91 -5.66
N SER A 43 17.26 -18.01 -6.64
CA SER A 43 17.92 -18.29 -7.93
C SER A 43 19.43 -18.12 -7.89
N THR A 44 19.95 -17.26 -7.00
CA THR A 44 21.38 -16.89 -6.97
C THR A 44 22.11 -17.31 -5.70
N GLY A 45 21.39 -17.69 -4.64
CA GLY A 45 21.97 -18.02 -3.33
C GLY A 45 22.62 -16.83 -2.62
N LYS A 46 22.41 -15.60 -3.12
CA LYS A 46 23.04 -14.37 -2.62
C LYS A 46 21.96 -13.37 -2.21
N ASN A 47 22.20 -12.68 -1.10
CA ASN A 47 21.32 -11.60 -0.67
C ASN A 47 21.40 -10.43 -1.68
N PRO A 48 20.30 -10.04 -2.33
CA PRO A 48 20.31 -8.95 -3.31
C PRO A 48 20.67 -7.58 -2.72
N ALA A 49 20.51 -7.38 -1.41
CA ALA A 49 20.97 -6.16 -0.75
C ALA A 49 22.51 -6.01 -0.72
N ALA A 50 23.25 -7.10 -0.91
CA ALA A 50 24.71 -7.07 -1.01
C ALA A 50 25.21 -6.73 -2.43
N ASN A 51 24.32 -6.66 -3.43
CA ASN A 51 24.67 -6.30 -4.81
C ASN A 51 23.71 -5.24 -5.33
N LEU A 52 24.18 -3.99 -5.40
CA LEU A 52 23.37 -2.85 -5.83
C LEU A 52 22.74 -3.06 -7.22
N GLN A 53 23.44 -3.73 -8.14
CA GLN A 53 22.92 -4.02 -9.48
C GLN A 53 21.75 -5.02 -9.45
N ALA A 54 21.82 -6.01 -8.55
CA ALA A 54 20.72 -6.95 -8.31
C ALA A 54 19.51 -6.26 -7.67
N LEU A 55 19.77 -5.38 -6.70
CA LEU A 55 18.73 -4.60 -6.04
C LEU A 55 17.99 -3.70 -7.04
N VAL A 56 18.73 -3.02 -7.93
CA VAL A 56 18.14 -2.21 -9.00
C VAL A 56 17.31 -3.07 -9.96
N GLY A 57 17.80 -4.27 -10.33
CA GLY A 57 17.03 -5.22 -11.14
C GLY A 57 15.71 -5.64 -10.50
N ILE A 58 15.70 -5.91 -9.20
CA ILE A 58 14.49 -6.23 -8.42
C ILE A 58 13.51 -5.05 -8.40
N VAL A 59 14.01 -3.83 -8.19
CA VAL A 59 13.18 -2.62 -8.20
C VAL A 59 12.56 -2.39 -9.58
N LEU A 60 13.30 -2.64 -10.67
CA LEU A 60 12.80 -2.53 -12.03
C LEU A 60 11.74 -3.59 -12.37
N LEU A 61 11.93 -4.83 -11.91
CA LEU A 61 10.94 -5.91 -12.03
C LEU A 61 9.66 -5.57 -11.26
N MET A 62 9.80 -5.13 -10.01
CA MET A 62 8.69 -4.65 -9.19
C MET A 62 7.95 -3.48 -9.87
N TRP A 63 8.70 -2.50 -10.38
CA TRP A 63 8.14 -1.34 -11.07
C TRP A 63 7.35 -1.75 -12.32
N THR A 64 7.88 -2.67 -13.12
CA THR A 64 7.19 -3.20 -14.32
C THR A 64 5.90 -3.93 -13.94
N GLY A 65 5.95 -4.84 -12.96
CA GLY A 65 4.76 -5.53 -12.46
C GLY A 65 3.70 -4.57 -11.91
N ASN A 66 4.13 -3.50 -11.25
CA ASN A 66 3.24 -2.49 -10.70
C ASN A 66 2.53 -1.66 -11.78
N ASN A 67 3.22 -1.35 -12.89
CA ASN A 67 2.62 -0.63 -14.00
C ASN A 67 1.59 -1.48 -14.76
N VAL A 68 1.87 -2.78 -14.94
CA VAL A 68 0.94 -3.71 -15.60
C VAL A 68 -0.33 -3.90 -14.76
N THR A 69 -0.20 -3.93 -13.44
CA THR A 69 -1.34 -4.10 -12.53
C THR A 69 -2.11 -2.80 -12.24
N ARG A 70 -1.66 -1.65 -12.74
CA ARG A 70 -2.27 -0.34 -12.48
C ARG A 70 -3.76 -0.27 -12.83
N PRO A 71 -4.24 -0.76 -13.99
CA PRO A 71 -5.68 -0.71 -14.31
C PRO A 71 -6.54 -1.52 -13.33
N PHE A 72 -6.04 -2.69 -12.92
CA PHE A 72 -6.72 -3.55 -11.94
C PHE A 72 -6.81 -2.90 -10.56
N ARG A 73 -5.78 -2.15 -10.15
CA ARG A 73 -5.78 -1.43 -8.87
C ARG A 73 -6.72 -0.24 -8.87
N VAL A 74 -6.80 0.49 -9.98
CA VAL A 74 -7.79 1.56 -10.15
C VAL A 74 -9.21 0.99 -10.14
N ALA A 75 -9.45 -0.10 -10.86
CA ALA A 75 -10.75 -0.78 -10.88
C ALA A 75 -11.13 -1.35 -9.50
N GLY A 76 -10.19 -2.00 -8.81
CA GLY A 76 -10.38 -2.53 -7.46
C GLY A 76 -10.64 -1.41 -6.44
N ALA A 77 -9.89 -0.31 -6.51
CA ALA A 77 -10.11 0.86 -5.66
C ALA A 77 -11.50 1.48 -5.89
N ALA A 78 -11.94 1.59 -7.14
CA ALA A 78 -13.28 2.09 -7.48
C ALA A 78 -14.38 1.16 -6.94
N ALA A 79 -14.22 -0.15 -7.06
CA ALA A 79 -15.18 -1.14 -6.55
C ALA A 79 -15.27 -1.14 -5.02
N LEU A 80 -14.14 -0.91 -4.31
CA LEU A 80 -14.06 -0.95 -2.85
C LEU A 80 -14.22 0.41 -2.17
N ALA A 81 -14.20 1.53 -2.91
CA ALA A 81 -14.46 2.86 -2.39
C ALA A 81 -15.69 2.94 -1.45
N PRO A 82 -16.88 2.37 -1.77
CA PRO A 82 -18.02 2.42 -0.86
C PRO A 82 -17.84 1.57 0.41
N VAL A 83 -17.09 0.47 0.34
CA VAL A 83 -16.77 -0.39 1.49
C VAL A 83 -15.79 0.35 2.42
N ILE A 84 -14.78 0.99 1.85
CA ILE A 84 -13.79 1.80 2.56
C ILE A 84 -14.45 2.99 3.28
N ASP A 85 -15.36 3.72 2.64
CA ASP A 85 -16.09 4.82 3.28
C ASP A 85 -16.91 4.34 4.49
N LYS A 86 -17.58 3.18 4.38
CA LYS A 86 -18.29 2.55 5.51
C LYS A 86 -17.34 2.15 6.64
N GLY A 87 -16.20 1.54 6.29
CA GLY A 87 -15.16 1.15 7.25
C GLY A 87 -14.60 2.34 8.02
N LEU A 88 -14.19 3.40 7.32
CA LEU A 88 -13.67 4.63 7.92
C LEU A 88 -14.68 5.28 8.87
N ARG A 89 -15.96 5.32 8.51
CA ARG A 89 -17.01 5.83 9.39
C ARG A 89 -17.22 4.97 10.63
N LYS A 90 -17.09 3.64 10.49
CA LYS A 90 -17.16 2.72 11.64
C LYS A 90 -16.00 2.97 12.59
N ILE A 91 -14.79 3.09 12.06
CA ILE A 91 -13.58 3.42 12.85
C ILE A 91 -13.75 4.77 13.53
N GLN A 92 -14.23 5.79 12.81
CA GLN A 92 -14.49 7.11 13.38
C GLN A 92 -15.46 7.04 14.57
N LYS A 93 -16.56 6.28 14.43
CA LYS A 93 -17.56 6.12 15.51
C LYS A 93 -17.02 5.34 16.70
N VAL A 94 -16.29 4.25 16.45
CA VAL A 94 -15.75 3.40 17.52
C VAL A 94 -14.67 4.11 18.32
N LEU A 95 -13.80 4.86 17.63
CA LEU A 95 -12.68 5.58 18.26
C LEU A 95 -13.03 7.03 18.65
N ASN A 96 -14.29 7.45 18.47
CA ASN A 96 -14.76 8.83 18.71
C ASN A 96 -13.84 9.91 18.10
N LEU A 97 -13.39 9.68 16.86
CA LEU A 97 -12.41 10.55 16.22
C LEU A 97 -13.06 11.85 15.70
N PRO A 98 -12.39 13.01 15.86
CA PRO A 98 -12.96 14.31 15.56
C PRO A 98 -13.25 14.52 14.07
N SER A 99 -12.53 13.80 13.19
CA SER A 99 -12.80 13.85 11.76
C SER A 99 -12.49 12.52 11.07
N LEU A 100 -13.10 12.33 9.90
CA LEU A 100 -12.83 11.18 9.03
C LEU A 100 -11.37 11.14 8.56
N VAL A 101 -10.71 12.31 8.50
CA VAL A 101 -9.30 12.42 8.09
C VAL A 101 -8.38 11.76 9.12
N TYR A 102 -8.71 11.82 10.41
CA TYR A 102 -7.95 11.10 11.43
C TYR A 102 -8.10 9.58 11.30
N SER A 103 -9.33 9.10 11.01
CA SER A 103 -9.55 7.68 10.74
C SER A 103 -8.80 7.22 9.49
N PHE A 104 -8.77 8.04 8.45
CA PHE A 104 -7.97 7.80 7.25
C PHE A 104 -6.47 7.74 7.58
N ALA A 105 -5.94 8.76 8.25
CA ALA A 105 -4.52 8.84 8.59
C ALA A 105 -4.07 7.67 9.47
N LEU A 106 -4.91 7.25 10.42
CA LEU A 106 -4.67 6.06 11.25
C LEU A 106 -4.55 4.80 10.41
N VAL A 107 -5.50 4.55 9.50
CA VAL A 107 -5.48 3.35 8.64
C VAL A 107 -4.28 3.37 7.70
N VAL A 108 -3.98 4.52 7.06
CA VAL A 108 -2.81 4.68 6.21
C VAL A 108 -1.52 4.44 7.01
N GLY A 109 -1.43 5.03 8.20
CA GLY A 109 -0.26 4.88 9.08
C GLY A 109 -0.01 3.43 9.48
N ILE A 110 -1.06 2.70 9.88
CA ILE A 110 -0.95 1.27 10.23
C ILE A 110 -0.50 0.45 9.02
N VAL A 111 -1.09 0.67 7.85
CA VAL A 111 -0.76 -0.09 6.63
C VAL A 111 0.67 0.21 6.19
N ALA A 112 1.04 1.49 6.13
CA ALA A 112 2.40 1.90 5.79
C ALA A 112 3.42 1.34 6.78
N ALA A 113 3.16 1.42 8.09
CA ALA A 113 4.02 0.84 9.11
C ALA A 113 4.16 -0.68 8.90
N THR A 114 3.06 -1.39 8.68
CA THR A 114 3.09 -2.85 8.44
C THR A 114 3.92 -3.19 7.20
N CYS A 115 3.69 -2.51 6.07
CA CYS A 115 4.45 -2.70 4.85
C CYS A 115 5.95 -2.43 5.04
N LEU A 116 6.30 -1.33 5.71
CA LEU A 116 7.69 -0.97 6.00
C LEU A 116 8.33 -1.94 6.98
N THR A 117 7.62 -2.44 7.98
CA THR A 117 8.11 -3.46 8.90
C THR A 117 8.36 -4.78 8.18
N VAL A 118 7.46 -5.21 7.29
CA VAL A 118 7.68 -6.44 6.49
C VAL A 118 8.94 -6.33 5.64
N VAL A 119 9.09 -5.24 4.88
CA VAL A 119 10.29 -5.01 4.05
C VAL A 119 11.54 -4.86 4.92
N GLY A 120 11.43 -4.10 6.01
CA GLY A 120 12.51 -3.79 6.93
C GLY A 120 12.97 -4.97 7.77
N LEU A 121 12.13 -5.97 8.03
CA LEU A 121 12.52 -7.23 8.69
C LEU A 121 13.02 -8.28 7.69
N LEU A 122 12.58 -8.23 6.43
CA LEU A 122 12.99 -9.18 5.41
C LEU A 122 14.48 -9.01 5.04
N ILE A 123 14.98 -7.77 5.00
CA ILE A 123 16.38 -7.51 4.67
C ILE A 123 17.35 -8.06 5.75
N PRO A 124 17.17 -7.78 7.07
CA PRO A 124 18.05 -8.28 8.13
C PRO A 124 17.88 -9.78 8.43
N SER A 125 16.65 -10.32 8.37
CA SER A 125 16.44 -11.77 8.60
C SER A 125 17.15 -12.65 7.58
N ARG A 126 17.41 -12.12 6.38
CA ARG A 126 18.19 -12.77 5.31
C ARG A 126 19.68 -12.40 5.35
N TRP A 127 20.08 -11.59 6.33
CA TRP A 127 21.48 -11.30 6.63
C TRP A 127 22.03 -12.28 7.68
N GLU A 128 21.21 -12.62 8.68
CA GLU A 128 21.57 -13.51 9.80
C GLU A 128 21.56 -15.00 9.43
N ASN A 129 20.79 -15.43 8.42
CA ASN A 129 20.75 -16.82 7.96
C ASN A 129 21.96 -17.23 7.07
N ARG A 130 23.13 -16.64 7.33
CA ARG A 130 24.41 -17.05 6.73
C ARG A 130 25.37 -17.58 7.79
#